data_AF-A0A0F9SWP5-F1
#
_entry.id   AF-A0A0F9SWP5-F1
#
_cell.length_a   1.000
_cell.length_b   1.000
_cell.length_c   1.000
_cell.angle_alpha   90.00
_cell.angle_beta   90.00
_cell.angle_gamma   90.00
#
_symmetry.space_group_name_H-M   'P 1'
#
loop_
_entity.id
_entity.type
_entity.pdbx_description
1 polymer ?
#
loop_
_entity_poly.entity_id
_entity_poly.type
_entity_poly.pdbx_seq_one_letter_code
_entity_poly.pdbx_strand_id
1 'polypeptide(L)'
;MSSSLELDQLITRERQRRERRNLRDRLARSFLKEHPEVVDNPEMEIVDVVPEGTTEAAIRGIARHYHRMRKVREYLREIENIA
;
A
#
# COMPACT_ATOMS: atom_id res chain seq x y z
N MET A 1 -13.71 10.53 38.11
CA MET A 1 -12.66 9.63 37.58
C MET A 1 -12.99 9.09 36.17
N SER A 2 -13.72 9.84 35.32
CA SER A 2 -14.20 9.38 33.99
C SER A 2 -13.17 9.56 32.86
N SER A 3 -12.30 10.58 32.95
CA SER A 3 -11.49 11.00 31.80
C SER A 3 -10.37 10.04 31.41
N SER A 4 -9.79 9.29 32.36
CA SER A 4 -8.72 8.33 32.06
C SER A 4 -9.23 7.14 31.26
N LEU A 5 -10.39 6.58 31.65
CA LEU A 5 -11.02 5.46 30.96
C LEU A 5 -11.46 5.82 29.54
N GLU A 6 -11.95 7.05 29.32
CA GLU A 6 -12.30 7.56 27.99
C GLU A 6 -11.07 7.74 27.09
N LEU A 7 -9.97 8.25 27.64
CA LEU A 7 -8.71 8.41 26.91
C LEU A 7 -8.11 7.06 26.48
N ASP A 8 -8.11 6.07 27.37
CA ASP A 8 -7.58 4.73 27.08
C ASP A 8 -8.38 4.03 25.97
N GLN A 9 -9.69 4.22 25.92
CA GLN A 9 -10.54 3.72 24.84
C GLN A 9 -10.21 4.39 23.49
N LEU A 10 -9.95 5.70 23.48
CA LEU A 10 -9.54 6.42 22.27
C LEU A 10 -8.17 5.95 21.77
N ILE A 11 -7.20 5.78 22.67
CA ILE A 11 -5.87 5.26 22.35
C ILE A 11 -6.00 3.85 21.75
N THR A 12 -6.80 2.98 22.36
CA THR A 12 -7.00 1.60 21.91
C THR A 12 -7.62 1.56 20.51
N ARG A 13 -8.67 2.36 20.26
CA ARG A 13 -9.30 2.45 18.93
C ARG A 13 -8.32 2.91 17.87
N GLU A 14 -7.49 3.90 18.19
CA GLU A 14 -6.51 4.43 17.24
C GLU A 14 -5.39 3.41 16.95
N ARG A 15 -4.92 2.66 17.95
CA ARG A 15 -3.98 1.55 17.75
C ARG A 15 -4.57 0.49 16.83
N GLN A 16 -5.80 0.04 17.09
CA GLN A 16 -6.48 -0.94 16.24
C GLN A 16 -6.66 -0.45 14.80
N ARG A 17 -6.98 0.84 14.61
CA ARG A 17 -7.06 1.45 13.26
C ARG A 17 -5.72 1.38 12.53
N ARG A 18 -4.63 1.70 13.21
CA ARG A 18 -3.26 1.62 12.63
C ARG A 18 -2.87 0.19 12.31
N GLU A 19 -3.15 -0.76 13.20
CA GLU A 19 -2.87 -2.18 12.98
C GLU A 19 -3.61 -2.72 11.75
N ARG A 20 -4.90 -2.39 11.61
CA ARG A 20 -5.69 -2.76 10.42
C ARG A 20 -5.11 -2.18 9.14
N ARG A 21 -4.71 -0.90 9.16
CA ARG A 21 -4.06 -0.26 8.00
C ARG A 21 -2.73 -0.93 7.65
N ASN A 22 -1.90 -1.22 8.66
CA ASN A 22 -0.62 -1.88 8.47
C ASN A 22 -0.78 -3.30 7.91
N LEU A 23 -1.79 -4.04 8.38
CA LEU A 23 -2.13 -5.35 7.85
C LEU A 23 -2.58 -5.25 6.39
N ARG A 24 -3.54 -4.36 6.10
CA ARG A 24 -4.05 -4.09 4.75
C ARG A 24 -2.92 -3.79 3.76
N ASP A 25 -2.03 -2.87 4.12
CA ASP A 25 -0.93 -2.43 3.26
C ASP A 25 0.13 -3.54 3.10
N ARG A 26 0.38 -4.35 4.15
CA ARG A 26 1.28 -5.51 4.07
C ARG A 26 0.75 -6.58 3.12
N LEU A 27 -0.53 -6.90 3.22
CA LEU A 27 -1.20 -7.85 2.33
C LEU A 27 -1.20 -7.34 0.89
N ALA A 28 -1.53 -6.07 0.67
CA ALA A 28 -1.46 -5.46 -0.66
C ALA A 28 -0.04 -5.53 -1.27
N ARG A 29 1.00 -5.29 -0.47
CA ARG A 29 2.39 -5.43 -0.93
C ARG A 29 2.76 -6.88 -1.24
N SER A 30 2.21 -7.84 -0.50
CA SER A 30 2.48 -9.27 -0.73
C SER A 30 1.84 -9.73 -2.03
N PHE A 31 0.58 -9.33 -2.25
CA PHE A 31 -0.11 -9.52 -3.53
C PHE A 31 0.70 -8.96 -4.71
N LEU A 32 1.17 -7.70 -4.62
CA LEU A 32 1.96 -7.08 -5.69
C LEU A 32 3.33 -7.71 -5.94
N LYS A 33 3.85 -8.52 -5.01
CA LYS A 33 5.08 -9.30 -5.26
C LYS A 33 4.80 -10.52 -6.14
N GLU A 34 3.63 -11.12 -5.97
CA GLU A 34 3.16 -12.26 -6.75
C GLU A 34 2.61 -11.80 -8.12
N HIS A 35 2.16 -10.55 -8.19
CA HIS A 35 1.51 -9.92 -9.35
C HIS A 35 2.25 -8.65 -9.82
N PRO A 36 3.49 -8.75 -10.34
CA PRO A 36 4.26 -7.59 -10.80
C PRO A 36 3.61 -6.86 -11.98
N GLU A 37 2.81 -7.54 -12.80
CA GLU A 37 2.05 -6.97 -13.92
C GLU A 37 1.10 -5.86 -13.47
N VAL A 38 0.53 -5.97 -12.26
CA VAL A 38 -0.33 -4.93 -11.67
C VAL A 38 0.48 -3.70 -11.29
N VAL A 39 1.76 -3.85 -10.95
CA VAL A 39 2.66 -2.71 -10.74
C VAL A 39 2.98 -2.03 -12.07
N ASP A 40 3.18 -2.81 -13.13
CA ASP A 40 3.49 -2.30 -14.47
C ASP A 40 2.32 -1.55 -15.10
N ASN A 41 1.11 -2.05 -14.89
CA ASN A 41 -0.12 -1.42 -15.31
C ASN A 41 -1.13 -1.33 -14.15
N PRO A 42 -1.04 -0.30 -13.29
CA PRO A 42 -1.91 -0.17 -12.10
C PRO A 42 -3.40 -0.02 -12.38
N GLU A 43 -3.78 0.29 -13.62
CA GLU A 43 -5.16 0.44 -14.05
C GLU A 43 -5.71 -0.85 -14.70
N MET A 44 -4.89 -1.90 -14.83
CA MET A 44 -5.37 -3.20 -15.31
C MET A 44 -6.43 -3.80 -14.39
N GLU A 45 -7.27 -4.66 -14.93
CA GLU A 45 -8.24 -5.42 -14.13
C GLU A 45 -7.52 -6.44 -13.23
N ILE A 46 -7.90 -6.49 -11.96
CA ILE A 46 -7.39 -7.50 -11.02
C ILE A 46 -8.35 -8.68 -11.07
N VAL A 47 -7.94 -9.74 -11.76
CA VAL A 47 -8.72 -10.97 -11.92
C VAL A 47 -8.52 -11.95 -10.76
N ASP A 48 -7.40 -11.86 -10.05
CA ASP A 48 -7.09 -12.72 -8.92
C ASP A 48 -7.85 -12.33 -7.65
N VAL A 49 -7.98 -13.30 -6.75
CA VAL A 49 -8.68 -13.12 -5.48
C VAL A 49 -7.91 -12.13 -4.60
N VAL A 50 -8.53 -11.00 -4.30
CA VAL A 50 -8.00 -10.03 -3.34
C VAL A 50 -7.91 -10.66 -1.94
N PRO A 51 -6.74 -10.65 -1.27
CA PRO A 51 -6.61 -11.25 0.05
C PRO A 51 -7.57 -10.69 1.09
N GLU A 52 -8.11 -11.55 1.95
CA GLU A 52 -8.96 -11.10 3.05
C GLU A 52 -8.19 -10.16 3.99
N GLY A 53 -8.78 -9.01 4.31
CA GLY A 53 -8.13 -7.96 5.10
C GLY A 53 -7.36 -6.93 4.26
N THR A 54 -7.34 -7.06 2.92
CA THR A 54 -6.97 -5.96 2.02
C THR A 54 -8.11 -5.52 1.10
N THR A 55 -7.87 -4.50 0.28
CA THR A 55 -8.82 -4.03 -0.72
C THR A 55 -8.12 -3.76 -2.04
N GLU A 56 -8.85 -3.91 -3.14
CA GLU A 56 -8.36 -3.55 -4.48
C GLU A 56 -7.85 -2.11 -4.54
N ALA A 57 -8.57 -1.18 -3.90
CA ALA A 57 -8.16 0.22 -3.81
C ALA A 57 -6.78 0.39 -3.12
N ALA A 58 -6.49 -0.41 -2.07
CA ALA A 58 -5.19 -0.38 -1.41
C ALA A 58 -4.09 -0.95 -2.31
N ILE A 59 -4.37 -2.07 -2.99
CA ILE A 59 -3.46 -2.68 -3.98
C ILE A 59 -3.13 -1.67 -5.08
N ARG A 60 -4.13 -1.11 -5.75
CA ARG A 60 -3.95 -0.09 -6.81
C ARG A 60 -3.22 1.15 -6.31
N GLY A 61 -3.52 1.60 -5.09
CA GLY A 61 -2.83 2.73 -4.46
C GLY A 61 -1.32 2.50 -4.33
N ILE A 62 -0.92 1.32 -3.85
CA ILE A 62 0.49 0.96 -3.71
C ILE A 62 1.14 0.70 -5.08
N ALA A 63 0.45 0.03 -6.00
CA ALA A 63 0.91 -0.22 -7.36
C ALA A 63 1.27 1.09 -8.09
N ARG A 64 0.37 2.09 -8.06
CA ARG A 64 0.61 3.43 -8.63
C ARG A 64 1.83 4.12 -8.05
N HIS A 65 2.03 3.99 -6.73
CA HIS A 65 3.20 4.55 -6.08
C HIS A 65 4.49 3.88 -6.58
N TYR A 66 4.53 2.55 -6.63
CA TYR A 66 5.70 1.81 -7.12
C TYR A 66 6.00 2.09 -8.59
N HIS A 67 4.98 2.13 -9.46
CA HIS A 67 5.13 2.47 -10.88
C HIS A 67 5.77 3.85 -11.05
N ARG A 68 5.26 4.86 -10.33
CA ARG A 68 5.82 6.21 -10.36
C ARG A 68 7.27 6.22 -9.89
N MET A 69 7.59 5.55 -8.78
CA MET A 69 8.95 5.47 -8.26
C MET A 69 9.91 4.71 -9.20
N ARG A 70 9.41 3.78 -10.02
CA ARG A 70 10.22 3.15 -11.06
C ARG A 70 10.56 4.16 -12.17
N LYS A 71 9.58 4.87 -12.71
CA LYS A 71 9.80 5.90 -13.75
C LYS A 71 10.78 6.98 -13.32
N VAL A 72 10.70 7.44 -12.07
CA VAL A 72 11.67 8.40 -11.52
C VAL A 72 13.08 7.82 -11.55
N ARG A 73 13.27 6.57 -11.15
CA ARG A 73 14.58 5.91 -11.17
C ARG A 73 15.11 5.69 -12.59
N GLU A 74 14.24 5.37 -13.54
CA GLU A 74 14.61 5.26 -14.96
C GLU A 74 15.12 6.60 -15.50
N TYR A 75 14.37 7.68 -15.26
CA TYR A 75 14.75 9.03 -15.66
C TYR A 75 16.09 9.50 -15.05
N LEU A 76 16.32 9.22 -13.76
CA LEU A 76 17.61 9.55 -13.12
C LEU A 76 18.79 8.82 -13.76
N ARG A 77 18.62 7.53 -14.10
CA ARG A 77 19.66 6.76 -14.81
C ARG A 77 19.94 7.30 -16.20
N GLU A 78 18.90 7.74 -16.91
CA GLU A 78 19.06 8.37 -18.23
C GLU A 78 19.88 9.65 -18.12
N ILE A 79 19.63 10.49 -17.12
CA ILE A 79 20.43 11.69 -16.87
C ILE A 79 21.89 11.33 -16.58
N GLU A 80 22.14 10.37 -15.68
CA GLU A 80 23.50 9.94 -15.30
C GLU A 80 24.28 9.32 -16.47
N ASN A 81 23.60 8.65 -17.41
CA ASN A 81 24.23 8.05 -18.58
C ASN A 81 24.51 9.06 -19.72
N ILE A 82 23.86 10.23 -19.71
CA ILE A 82 24.07 11.31 -20.69
C ILE A 82 25.17 12.27 -20.23
N ALA A 83 25.42 12.37 -18.92
CA ALA A 83 26.47 13.19 -18.30
C ALA A 83 27.86 12.56 -18.37
#